data_AF-A0A378AXJ7-F1
#
_entry.id   AF-A0A378AXJ7-F1
#
_cell.length_a   1.000
_cell.length_b   1.000
_cell.length_c   1.000
_cell.angle_alpha   90.00
_cell.angle_beta   90.00
_cell.angle_gamma   90.00
#
_symmetry.space_group_name_H-M   'P 1'
#
loop_
_entity.id
_entity.type
_entity.pdbx_description
1 polymer ?
#
loop_
_entity_poly.entity_id
_entity_poly.type
_entity_poly.pdbx_seq_one_letter_code
_entity_poly.pdbx_strand_id
1 'polypeptide(L)' 'MRLANARQQAIEKYLWNDKEGWYADYDLKSHKVRNQLTAAALFPLYVNAASRERATKVAAAAESRLP' A
#
# COMPACT_ATOMS: atom_id res chain seq x y z
N MET A 1 -19.27 -3.62 9.59
CA MET A 1 -18.27 -4.24 8.67
C MET A 1 -18.27 -3.64 7.26
N ARG A 2 -19.40 -3.26 6.66
CA ARG A 2 -19.46 -2.69 5.28
C ARG A 2 -18.44 -1.58 4.98
N LEU A 3 -18.31 -0.60 5.88
CA LEU A 3 -17.38 0.53 5.69
C LEU A 3 -15.91 0.09 5.74
N ALA A 4 -15.57 -0.86 6.62
CA ALA A 4 -14.21 -1.40 6.71
C ALA A 4 -13.83 -2.17 5.43
N ASN A 5 -14.73 -3.01 4.92
CA ASN A 5 -14.50 -3.76 3.67
C ASN A 5 -14.35 -2.82 2.48
N ALA A 6 -15.19 -1.78 2.39
CA ALA A 6 -15.08 -0.78 1.33
C ALA A 6 -13.75 -0.01 1.40
N ARG A 7 -13.29 0.33 2.62
CA ARG A 7 -11.99 0.98 2.81
C ARG A 7 -10.84 0.06 2.43
N GLN A 8 -10.89 -1.20 2.83
CA GLN A 8 -9.88 -2.20 2.48
C GLN A 8 -9.76 -2.34 0.95
N GLN A 9 -10.88 -2.51 0.25
CA GLN A 9 -10.91 -2.58 -1.21
C GLN A 9 -10.35 -1.30 -1.86
N ALA A 10 -10.64 -0.13 -1.29
CA ALA A 10 -10.08 1.13 -1.78
C ALA A 10 -8.57 1.22 -1.57
N ILE A 11 -8.03 0.77 -0.43
CA ILE A 11 -6.59 0.68 -0.18
C ILE A 11 -5.93 -0.22 -1.22
N GLU A 12 -6.49 -1.41 -1.44
CA GLU A 12 -5.99 -2.39 -2.42
C GLU A 12 -6.04 -1.85 -3.86
N LYS A 13 -7.01 -1.01 -4.19
CA LYS A 13 -7.18 -0.48 -5.55
C LYS A 13 -6.34 0.78 -5.82
N TYR A 14 -6.37 1.73 -4.88
CA TYR A 14 -5.85 3.08 -5.14
C TYR A 14 -4.49 3.34 -4.52
N LEU A 15 -4.05 2.54 -3.53
CA LEU A 15 -2.77 2.79 -2.87
C LEU A 15 -1.70 1.78 -3.27
N TRP A 16 -2.02 0.76 -4.06
CA TRP A 16 -1.04 -0.25 -4.48
C TRP A 16 -0.27 0.17 -5.73
N ASN A 17 1.05 0.29 -5.60
CA ASN A 17 1.91 0.47 -6.76
C ASN A 17 2.37 -0.89 -7.28
N ASP A 18 1.75 -1.36 -8.36
CA ASP A 18 2.04 -2.68 -8.93
C ASP A 18 3.44 -2.79 -9.55
N LYS A 19 3.96 -1.68 -10.08
CA LYS A 19 5.30 -1.62 -10.67
C LYS A 19 6.39 -1.76 -9.61
N GLU A 20 6.23 -1.05 -8.51
CA GLU A 20 7.26 -0.98 -7.47
C GLU A 20 7.10 -2.06 -6.38
N GLY A 21 5.87 -2.55 -6.17
CA GLY A 21 5.59 -3.63 -5.23
C GLY A 21 5.36 -3.16 -3.79
N TRP A 22 4.88 -1.94 -3.57
CA TRP A 22 4.51 -1.43 -2.25
C TRP A 22 3.30 -0.50 -2.28
N TYR A 23 2.73 -0.21 -1.10
CA TYR A 23 1.71 0.83 -0.98
C TYR A 23 2.34 2.23 -1.02
N ALA A 24 1.68 3.15 -1.70
CA ALA A 24 2.05 4.56 -1.78
C ALA A 24 0.81 5.44 -1.93
N ASP A 25 0.98 6.74 -1.77
CA ASP A 25 -0.12 7.69 -1.93
C ASP A 25 -0.69 7.67 -3.35
N TYR A 26 -2.00 7.92 -3.46
CA TYR A 26 -2.66 8.18 -4.74
C TYR A 26 -2.67 9.67 -5.03
N ASP A 27 -2.15 10.06 -6.19
CA ASP A 27 -2.21 11.43 -6.67
C ASP A 27 -3.51 11.67 -7.45
N LEU A 28 -4.38 12.49 -6.88
CA LEU A 28 -5.68 12.84 -7.46
C LEU A 28 -5.57 13.69 -8.73
N LYS A 29 -4.47 14.41 -8.94
CA LYS A 29 -4.28 15.23 -10.14
C LYS A 29 -3.88 14.38 -11.33
N SER A 30 -2.93 13.47 -11.12
CA SER A 30 -2.43 12.58 -12.18
C SER A 30 -3.23 11.28 -12.30
N HIS A 31 -4.15 11.02 -11.38
CA HIS A 31 -4.93 9.78 -11.26
C HIS A 31 -4.05 8.52 -11.20
N LYS A 32 -2.91 8.61 -10.50
CA LYS A 32 -1.92 7.53 -10.42
C LYS A 32 -1.42 7.31 -8.99
N VAL A 33 -1.05 6.07 -8.71
CA VAL A 33 -0.29 5.73 -7.50
C VAL A 33 1.13 6.27 -7.65
N ARG A 34 1.67 6.90 -6.61
CA ARG A 34 3.03 7.45 -6.62
C ARG A 34 4.06 6.33 -6.50
N ASN A 35 5.30 6.58 -6.96
CA ASN A 35 6.38 5.59 -6.90
C ASN A 35 7.17 5.64 -5.59
N GLN A 36 7.10 6.72 -4.83
CA GLN A 36 7.97 6.89 -3.66
C GLN A 36 7.64 5.88 -2.55
N LEU A 37 8.63 5.14 -2.08
CA LEU A 37 8.54 4.37 -0.85
C LEU A 37 8.72 5.30 0.36
N THR A 38 7.83 5.16 1.34
CA THR A 38 7.95 5.82 2.66
C THR A 38 7.52 4.84 3.74
N ALA A 39 7.80 5.14 5.01
CA ALA A 39 7.34 4.34 6.14
C ALA A 39 5.79 4.18 6.19
N ALA A 40 5.04 5.10 5.56
CA ALA A 40 3.58 4.99 5.46
C ALA A 40 3.11 3.71 4.74
N ALA A 41 3.96 3.12 3.89
CA ALA A 41 3.67 1.87 3.19
C ALA A 41 3.40 0.69 4.14
N LEU A 42 3.84 0.76 5.40
CA LEU A 42 3.66 -0.28 6.42
C LEU A 42 2.29 -0.23 7.12
N PHE A 43 1.56 0.88 7.02
CA PHE A 43 0.30 1.05 7.76
C PHE A 43 -0.79 0.04 7.35
N PRO A 44 -0.98 -0.31 6.06
CA PRO A 44 -1.91 -1.38 5.67
C PRO A 44 -1.62 -2.73 6.33
N LEU A 45 -0.35 -3.02 6.68
CA LEU A 45 0.02 -4.25 7.42
C LEU A 45 -0.38 -4.11 8.88
N TYR A 46 -0.03 -2.98 9.51
CA TYR A 46 -0.34 -2.70 10.92
C TYR A 46 -1.84 -2.85 11.24
N VAL A 47 -2.72 -2.43 10.33
CA VAL A 47 -4.17 -2.52 10.52
C VAL A 47 -4.82 -3.77 9.92
N ASN A 48 -4.03 -4.74 9.44
CA ASN A 48 -4.50 -5.96 8.78
C ASN A 48 -5.41 -5.71 7.56
N ALA A 49 -5.16 -4.63 6.81
CA ALA A 49 -5.89 -4.32 5.57
C ALA A 49 -5.23 -4.93 4.33
N ALA A 50 -3.91 -5.17 4.37
CA ALA A 50 -3.16 -5.72 3.25
C ALA A 50 -3.47 -7.20 2.98
N SER A 51 -3.52 -7.58 1.70
CA SER A 51 -3.48 -9.00 1.33
C SER A 51 -2.16 -9.64 1.76
N ARG A 52 -2.16 -10.96 2.00
CA ARG A 52 -0.95 -11.69 2.42
C ARG A 52 0.20 -11.53 1.43
N GLU A 53 -0.08 -11.57 0.13
CA GLU A 53 0.92 -11.40 -0.91
C GLU A 53 1.57 -10.01 -0.86
N ARG A 54 0.75 -8.95 -0.73
CA ARG A 54 1.23 -7.58 -0.67
C ARG A 54 1.95 -7.27 0.63
N ALA A 55 1.50 -7.86 1.75
CA ALA A 55 2.21 -7.78 3.02
C ALA A 55 3.65 -8.32 2.89
N THR A 56 3.85 -9.47 2.23
CA THR A 56 5.18 -10.02 1.97
C THR A 56 6.04 -9.08 1.12
N LYS A 57 5.48 -8.52 0.04
CA LYS A 57 6.21 -7.58 -0.84
C LYS A 57 6.63 -6.30 -0.11
N VAL A 58 5.71 -5.73 0.69
CA VAL A 58 5.96 -4.51 1.46
C VAL A 58 7.00 -4.74 2.55
N ALA A 59 6.96 -5.88 3.25
CA ALA A 59 7.96 -6.23 4.26
C ALA A 59 9.37 -6.29 3.65
N ALA A 60 9.53 -6.99 2.52
CA ALA A 60 10.80 -7.08 1.81
C ALA A 60 11.29 -5.71 1.29
N ALA A 61 10.37 -4.86 0.79
CA ALA A 61 10.72 -3.50 0.36
C ALA A 61 11.18 -2.62 1.53
N ALA A 62 10.52 -2.72 2.69
CA ALA A 62 10.88 -1.98 3.89
C ALA A 62 12.26 -2.39 4.41
N GLU A 63 12.51 -3.70 4.56
CA GLU A 63 13.80 -4.23 5.00
C GLU A 63 14.98 -3.82 4.09
N SER A 64 14.73 -3.67 2.78
CA SER A 64 15.79 -3.40 1.81
C SER A 64 16.04 -1.91 1.53
N ARG A 65 15.06 -1.02 1.80
CA ARG A 65 15.10 0.36 1.28
C ARG A 65 14.72 1.43 2.30
N LEU A 66 14.15 1.08 3.45
CA LEU A 66 13.91 2.04 4.52
C LEU A 66 15.12 2.06 5.48
N PRO A 67 15.51 3.25 5.97
CA PRO A 67 16.61 3.39 6.92
C PRO A 67 16.27 2.86 8.32
#